data_AF-A0AAW7XLG8-F1
#
_entry.id   AF-A0AAW7XLG8-F1
#
_cell.length_a   1.000
_cell.length_b   1.000
_cell.length_c   1.000
_cell.angle_alpha   90.00
_cell.angle_beta   90.00
_cell.angle_gamma   90.00
#
_symmetry.space_group_name_H-M   'P 1'
#
loop_
_entity.id
_entity.type
_entity.pdbx_description
1 polymer ?
#
loop_
_entity_poly.entity_id
_entity_poly.type
_entity_poly.pdbx_seq_one_letter_code
_entity_poly.pdbx_strand_id
1 'polypeptide(L)'
;MPVKREYQTLTKRTRMMLDAPENTNVDFKREATGIKSSDLVAFANSPTGGTLLIGVDEYTSEDGLQRGKIVGCDVDDNARLMMINKATDCYPNVEIQIFIENLNGPPLMRVEVPSGHMRPYCSSRGEYTVRTEGRNRALYPEELLLIFMDREGDKFLTRFKTAVSQLEDKVGHINQSLSHDMGTVAQHIHDLDSQLQKTLGHVGRLTDSSKKRSRNLLQTLKDSHDSIEKLEQHLLAERQLVADNYQRDQQKRLASLESKLDVLLDRLEVPLRD
;
A
#
# COMPACT_ATOMS: atom_id res chain seq x y z
N MET A 1 -49.37 9.47 -0.63
CA MET A 1 -50.63 10.23 -0.81
C MET A 1 -50.29 11.70 -0.99
N PRO A 2 -50.91 12.43 -1.93
CA PRO A 2 -50.65 13.86 -2.09
C PRO A 2 -51.12 14.59 -0.83
N VAL A 3 -50.20 15.31 -0.17
CA VAL A 3 -50.51 16.09 1.02
C VAL A 3 -51.42 17.24 0.59
N LYS A 4 -52.60 17.35 1.22
CA LYS A 4 -53.51 18.47 0.99
C LYS A 4 -52.83 19.77 1.47
N ARG A 5 -52.69 20.75 0.58
CA ARG A 5 -52.00 22.03 0.84
C ARG A 5 -52.93 23.23 0.97
N GLU A 6 -54.23 23.04 0.76
CA GLU A 6 -55.24 24.09 0.82
C GLU A 6 -56.40 23.69 1.72
N TYR A 7 -56.78 24.57 2.64
CA TYR A 7 -57.79 24.30 3.66
C TYR A 7 -58.81 25.44 3.72
N GLN A 8 -60.09 25.08 3.73
CA GLN A 8 -61.20 26.05 3.84
C GLN A 8 -61.25 26.72 5.23
N THR A 9 -60.77 26.02 6.25
CA THR A 9 -60.73 26.48 7.64
C THR A 9 -59.33 26.30 8.23
N LEU A 10 -59.05 26.94 9.37
CA LEU A 10 -57.81 26.73 10.12
C LEU A 10 -57.62 25.26 10.51
N THR A 11 -56.41 24.74 10.30
CA THR A 11 -56.02 23.43 10.84
C THR A 11 -55.80 23.52 12.35
N LYS A 12 -55.85 22.37 13.04
CA LYS A 12 -55.58 22.30 14.49
C LYS A 12 -54.19 22.86 14.84
N ARG A 13 -53.20 22.61 13.97
CA ARG A 13 -51.81 23.07 14.13
C ARG A 13 -51.71 24.59 14.07
N THR A 14 -52.33 25.22 13.08
CA THR A 14 -52.34 26.68 12.95
C THR A 14 -53.06 27.34 14.13
N ARG A 15 -54.19 26.79 14.62
CA ARG A 15 -54.86 27.32 15.81
C ARG A 15 -53.96 27.29 17.04
N MET A 16 -53.27 26.17 17.29
CA MET A 16 -52.32 26.06 18.39
C MET A 16 -51.19 27.09 18.30
N MET A 17 -50.71 27.39 17.08
CA MET A 17 -49.68 28.41 16.87
C MET A 17 -50.21 29.83 17.09
N LEU A 18 -51.44 30.14 16.69
CA LEU A 18 -52.08 31.46 16.91
C LEU A 18 -52.37 31.71 18.39
N ASP A 19 -52.68 30.65 19.15
CA ASP A 19 -52.90 30.72 20.59
C ASP A 19 -51.60 30.79 21.40
N ALA A 20 -50.44 30.60 20.77
CA ALA A 20 -49.13 30.73 21.40
C ALA A 20 -48.48 32.07 21.06
N PRO A 21 -47.61 32.61 21.94
CA PRO A 21 -46.77 33.74 21.58
C PRO A 21 -45.72 33.33 20.52
N GLU A 22 -45.20 34.33 19.81
CA GLU A 22 -44.03 34.12 18.96
C GLU A 22 -42.88 33.52 19.77
N ASN A 23 -42.18 32.57 19.16
CA ASN A 23 -41.11 31.85 19.84
C ASN A 23 -40.03 31.45 18.84
N THR A 24 -39.10 30.61 19.29
CA THR A 24 -37.99 30.13 18.47
C THR A 24 -38.43 29.38 17.22
N ASN A 25 -39.65 28.83 17.20
CA ASN A 25 -40.18 27.97 16.14
C ASN A 25 -41.37 28.57 15.39
N VAL A 26 -41.90 29.72 15.81
CA VAL A 26 -43.05 30.39 15.19
C VAL A 26 -42.78 31.88 15.07
N ASP A 27 -43.07 32.44 13.89
CA ASP A 27 -42.94 33.87 13.57
C ASP A 27 -44.17 34.33 12.80
N PHE A 28 -44.75 35.47 13.19
CA PHE A 28 -45.90 36.07 12.54
C PHE A 28 -45.44 37.18 11.59
N LYS A 29 -46.09 37.22 10.43
CA LYS A 29 -45.90 38.26 9.43
C LYS A 29 -47.25 38.68 8.89
N ARG A 30 -47.45 39.99 8.79
CA ARG A 30 -48.67 40.54 8.20
C ARG A 30 -48.77 40.22 6.70
N GLU A 31 -47.67 40.38 5.97
CA GLU A 31 -47.62 40.23 4.51
C GLU A 31 -46.43 39.38 4.06
N ALA A 32 -46.59 38.73 2.91
CA ALA A 32 -45.55 37.88 2.32
C ALA A 32 -44.30 38.70 1.92
N THR A 33 -44.49 39.97 1.55
CA THR A 33 -43.42 40.92 1.18
C THR A 33 -42.48 41.22 2.35
N GLY A 34 -42.99 41.15 3.59
CA GLY A 34 -42.23 41.39 4.82
C GLY A 34 -41.24 40.29 5.19
N ILE A 35 -41.30 39.14 4.51
CA ILE A 35 -40.44 37.99 4.80
C ILE A 35 -39.07 38.20 4.18
N LYS A 36 -38.01 38.05 4.98
CA LYS A 36 -36.63 38.12 4.54
C LYS A 36 -36.09 36.72 4.33
N SER A 37 -35.13 36.55 3.42
CA SER A 37 -34.41 35.27 3.28
C SER A 37 -33.70 34.87 4.58
N SER A 38 -33.30 35.84 5.41
CA SER A 38 -32.77 35.58 6.74
C SER A 38 -33.78 34.93 7.69
N ASP A 39 -35.09 35.12 7.52
CA ASP A 39 -36.11 34.42 8.32
C ASP A 39 -36.11 32.92 7.99
N LEU A 40 -36.04 32.57 6.70
CA LEU A 40 -35.95 31.18 6.24
C LEU A 40 -34.66 30.52 6.71
N VAL A 41 -33.53 31.24 6.58
CA VAL A 41 -32.21 30.76 7.02
C VAL A 41 -32.18 30.55 8.52
N ALA A 42 -32.75 31.48 9.31
CA ALA A 42 -32.79 31.37 10.77
C ALA A 42 -33.53 30.11 11.24
N PHE A 43 -34.63 29.75 10.57
CA PHE A 43 -35.34 28.51 10.84
C PHE A 43 -34.57 27.28 10.33
N ALA A 44 -34.01 27.30 9.13
CA ALA A 44 -33.24 26.19 8.59
C ALA A 44 -31.99 25.87 9.43
N ASN A 45 -31.38 26.89 10.07
CA ASN A 45 -30.27 26.72 10.99
C ASN A 45 -30.68 26.30 12.41
N SER A 46 -31.95 26.51 12.78
CA SER A 46 -32.48 26.08 14.08
C SER A 46 -32.55 24.55 14.18
N PRO A 47 -32.23 23.95 15.35
CA PRO A 47 -32.31 22.50 15.56
C PRO A 47 -33.69 21.89 15.29
N THR A 48 -34.76 22.66 15.46
CA THR A 48 -36.15 22.19 15.32
C THR A 48 -36.84 22.70 14.07
N GLY A 49 -36.18 23.53 13.27
CA GLY A 49 -36.85 24.27 12.21
C GLY A 49 -37.81 25.32 12.76
N GLY A 50 -38.84 25.65 11.98
CA GLY A 50 -39.97 26.45 12.44
C GLY A 50 -41.03 26.72 11.39
N THR A 51 -41.89 27.69 11.68
CA THR A 51 -43.08 27.99 10.89
C THR A 51 -43.32 29.50 10.84
N LEU A 52 -43.48 30.02 9.63
CA LEU A 52 -43.93 31.38 9.36
C LEU A 52 -45.44 31.37 9.12
N LEU A 53 -46.18 32.16 9.88
CA LEU A 53 -47.59 32.44 9.60
C LEU A 53 -47.74 33.82 8.98
N ILE A 54 -48.18 33.84 7.72
CA ILE A 54 -48.36 35.05 6.92
C ILE A 54 -49.84 35.39 6.88
N GLY A 55 -50.18 36.68 7.01
CA GLY A 55 -51.56 37.14 7.20
C GLY A 55 -51.97 37.15 8.66
N VAL A 56 -51.00 37.20 9.56
CA VAL A 56 -51.19 37.22 11.02
C VAL A 56 -50.49 38.45 11.60
N ASP A 57 -51.22 39.19 12.43
CA ASP A 57 -50.73 40.33 13.18
C ASP A 57 -50.63 39.95 14.66
N GLU A 58 -49.66 40.54 15.37
CA GLU A 58 -49.51 40.30 16.80
C GLU A 58 -50.41 41.25 17.61
N TYR A 59 -51.08 40.73 18.63
CA TYR A 59 -51.82 41.55 19.60
C TYR A 59 -51.59 41.04 21.02
N THR A 60 -51.68 41.96 21.98
CA THR A 60 -51.68 41.62 23.41
C THR A 60 -53.11 41.37 23.86
N SER A 61 -53.38 40.17 24.36
CA SER A 61 -54.66 39.79 24.94
C SER A 61 -54.89 40.49 26.29
N GLU A 62 -56.13 40.47 26.79
CA GLU A 62 -56.49 41.06 28.08
C GLU A 62 -55.71 40.44 29.25
N ASP A 63 -55.28 39.18 29.10
CA ASP A 63 -54.42 38.45 30.04
C ASP A 63 -52.94 38.89 30.00
N GLY A 64 -52.58 39.89 29.20
CA GLY A 64 -51.20 40.37 29.03
C GLY A 64 -50.30 39.49 28.15
N LEU A 65 -50.85 38.44 27.54
CA LEU A 65 -50.13 37.51 26.67
C LEU A 65 -50.21 37.92 25.20
N GLN A 66 -49.10 37.83 24.48
CA GLN A 66 -49.05 38.02 23.04
C GLN A 66 -49.69 36.82 22.30
N ARG A 67 -50.54 37.11 21.32
CA ARG A 67 -51.26 36.13 20.50
C ARG A 67 -51.32 36.60 19.03
N GLY A 68 -51.58 35.66 18.13
CA GLY A 68 -51.76 35.95 16.70
C GLY A 68 -53.21 36.26 16.35
N LYS A 69 -53.47 37.37 15.65
CA LYS A 69 -54.76 37.73 15.05
C LYS A 69 -54.66 37.62 13.54
N ILE A 70 -55.57 36.85 12.94
CA ILE A 70 -55.63 36.72 11.48
C ILE A 70 -56.15 38.03 10.90
N VAL A 71 -55.35 38.64 10.02
CA VAL A 71 -55.69 39.85 9.26
C VAL A 71 -55.88 39.56 7.77
N GLY A 72 -55.35 38.42 7.30
CA GLY A 72 -55.41 38.01 5.91
C GLY A 72 -54.17 38.44 5.12
N CYS A 73 -53.79 37.66 4.11
CA CYS A 73 -52.76 38.04 3.14
C CYS A 73 -53.10 37.54 1.74
N ASP A 74 -52.47 38.12 0.72
CA ASP A 74 -52.55 37.56 -0.63
C ASP A 74 -51.88 36.17 -0.66
N VAL A 75 -52.63 35.18 -1.14
CA VAL A 75 -52.19 33.78 -1.23
C VAL A 75 -52.16 33.28 -2.68
N ASP A 76 -52.03 34.22 -3.62
CA ASP A 76 -51.95 33.96 -5.04
C ASP A 76 -50.65 33.24 -5.43
N ASP A 77 -50.56 32.86 -6.70
CA ASP A 77 -49.37 32.17 -7.21
C ASP A 77 -48.11 33.06 -7.17
N ASN A 78 -48.27 34.39 -7.20
CA ASN A 78 -47.13 35.30 -7.05
C ASN A 78 -46.55 35.26 -5.63
N ALA A 79 -47.39 35.28 -4.60
CA ALA A 79 -46.96 35.16 -3.20
C ALA A 79 -46.25 33.81 -2.96
N ARG A 80 -46.80 32.72 -3.52
CA ARG A 80 -46.17 31.39 -3.48
C ARG A 80 -44.81 31.38 -4.18
N LEU A 81 -44.75 31.91 -5.39
CA LEU A 81 -43.52 31.97 -6.19
C LEU A 81 -42.46 32.82 -5.50
N MET A 82 -42.84 33.92 -4.87
CA MET A 82 -41.93 34.76 -4.08
C MET A 82 -41.31 33.98 -2.91
N MET A 83 -42.09 33.16 -2.20
CA MET A 83 -41.56 32.31 -1.12
C MET A 83 -40.59 31.27 -1.65
N ILE A 84 -40.93 30.61 -2.76
CA ILE A 84 -40.07 29.61 -3.40
C ILE A 84 -38.75 30.26 -3.83
N ASN A 85 -38.80 31.42 -4.50
CA ASN A 85 -37.62 32.14 -4.96
C ASN A 85 -36.71 32.53 -3.79
N LYS A 86 -37.27 33.07 -2.69
CA LYS A 86 -36.49 33.40 -1.49
C LYS A 86 -35.79 32.17 -0.88
N ALA A 87 -36.43 31.01 -0.92
CA ALA A 87 -35.87 29.77 -0.42
C ALA A 87 -34.77 29.21 -1.32
N THR A 88 -34.94 29.30 -2.65
CA THR A 88 -33.94 28.86 -3.64
C THR A 88 -32.74 29.81 -3.75
N ASP A 89 -32.90 31.08 -3.38
CA ASP A 89 -31.82 32.07 -3.35
C ASP A 89 -30.89 31.89 -2.15
N CYS A 90 -31.25 31.06 -1.17
CA CYS A 90 -30.40 30.72 -0.03
C CYS A 90 -29.35 29.68 -0.43
N TYR A 91 -28.23 29.64 0.30
CA TYR A 91 -27.18 28.65 0.09
C TYR A 91 -26.91 27.83 1.35
N PRO A 92 -27.05 26.48 1.29
CA PRO A 92 -27.76 25.72 0.27
C PRO A 92 -29.24 26.12 0.14
N ASN A 93 -29.94 25.66 -0.90
CA ASN A 93 -31.37 25.94 -1.05
C ASN A 93 -32.13 25.46 0.19
N VAL A 94 -32.99 26.32 0.74
CA VAL A 94 -33.82 25.98 1.90
C VAL A 94 -35.06 25.24 1.41
N GLU A 95 -35.36 24.09 2.00
CA GLU A 95 -36.61 23.38 1.74
C GLU A 95 -37.77 24.06 2.49
N ILE A 96 -38.89 24.29 1.82
CA ILE A 96 -40.08 24.88 2.44
C ILE A 96 -41.35 24.11 2.06
N GLN A 97 -42.32 24.10 2.96
CA GLN A 97 -43.66 23.56 2.70
C GLN A 97 -44.71 24.65 2.89
N ILE A 98 -45.44 24.97 1.83
CA ILE A 98 -46.44 26.05 1.83
C ILE A 98 -47.84 25.43 1.95
N PHE A 99 -48.62 25.94 2.90
CA PHE A 99 -50.01 25.59 3.14
C PHE A 99 -50.86 26.85 3.14
N ILE A 100 -51.95 26.87 2.37
CA ILE A 100 -52.96 27.93 2.44
C ILE A 100 -54.09 27.47 3.35
N GLU A 101 -54.48 28.30 4.30
CA GLU A 101 -55.58 28.01 5.21
C GLU A 101 -56.57 29.17 5.30
N ASN A 102 -57.76 28.86 5.84
CA ASN A 102 -58.83 29.83 6.11
C ASN A 102 -59.44 30.51 4.88
N LEU A 103 -59.56 29.78 3.76
CA LEU A 103 -60.16 30.30 2.51
C LEU A 103 -61.63 30.74 2.63
N ASN A 104 -62.38 30.26 3.63
CA ASN A 104 -63.74 30.74 3.92
C ASN A 104 -63.77 32.12 4.62
N GLY A 105 -62.62 32.68 4.99
CA GLY A 105 -62.47 33.97 5.69
C GLY A 105 -61.22 34.71 5.20
N PRO A 106 -60.57 35.51 6.05
CA PRO A 106 -59.28 36.12 5.70
C PRO A 106 -58.21 35.03 5.50
N PRO A 107 -57.68 34.85 4.28
CA PRO A 107 -56.78 33.75 3.97
C PRO A 107 -55.41 33.96 4.61
N LEU A 108 -54.76 32.87 5.01
CA LEU A 108 -53.42 32.91 5.59
C LEU A 108 -52.51 31.87 4.91
N MET A 109 -51.21 32.16 4.87
CA MET A 109 -50.21 31.25 4.34
C MET A 109 -49.29 30.77 5.47
N ARG A 110 -49.28 29.46 5.72
CA ARG A 110 -48.39 28.79 6.66
C ARG A 110 -47.21 28.21 5.87
N VAL A 111 -46.01 28.71 6.14
CA VAL A 111 -44.76 28.22 5.54
C VAL A 111 -43.97 27.48 6.60
N GLU A 112 -43.82 26.17 6.43
CA GLU A 112 -43.01 25.34 7.31
C GLU A 112 -41.60 25.18 6.75
N VAL A 113 -40.61 25.46 7.60
CA VAL A 113 -39.19 25.34 7.29
C VAL A 113 -38.62 24.27 8.21
N PRO A 114 -38.31 23.05 7.73
CA PRO A 114 -37.70 22.01 8.56
C PRO A 114 -36.29 22.42 9.00
N SER A 115 -35.78 21.76 10.04
CA SER A 115 -34.36 21.85 10.38
C SER A 115 -33.53 21.36 9.19
N GLY A 116 -32.58 22.18 8.77
CA GLY A 116 -31.75 21.88 7.61
C GLY A 116 -30.72 20.78 7.89
N HIS A 117 -30.58 19.87 6.92
CA HIS A 117 -29.59 18.79 7.00
C HIS A 117 -28.19 19.25 6.55
N MET A 118 -28.11 20.34 5.78
CA MET A 118 -26.86 20.87 5.23
C MET A 118 -26.39 22.16 5.91
N ARG A 119 -26.67 22.31 7.21
CA ARG A 119 -26.24 23.48 7.99
C ARG A 119 -24.72 23.68 7.89
N PRO A 120 -24.22 24.93 7.94
CA PRO A 120 -25.01 26.16 8.08
C PRO A 120 -25.54 26.67 6.73
N TYR A 121 -26.76 27.20 6.74
CA TYR A 121 -27.40 27.91 5.63
C TYR A 121 -27.10 29.42 5.73
N CYS A 122 -27.00 30.09 4.59
CA CYS A 122 -26.92 31.54 4.51
C CYS A 122 -27.88 32.13 3.48
N SER A 123 -28.18 33.41 3.63
CA SER A 123 -28.94 34.16 2.62
C SER A 123 -28.08 34.40 1.38
N SER A 124 -28.69 34.87 0.28
CA SER A 124 -27.97 35.30 -0.92
C SER A 124 -26.92 36.40 -0.67
N ARG A 125 -27.01 37.10 0.46
CA ARG A 125 -26.04 38.12 0.91
C ARG A 125 -24.92 37.56 1.79
N GLY A 126 -24.90 36.25 2.04
CA GLY A 126 -23.94 35.62 2.94
C GLY A 126 -24.26 35.81 4.43
N GLU A 127 -25.50 36.17 4.77
CA GLU A 127 -25.90 36.34 6.18
C GLU A 127 -26.27 34.99 6.79
N TYR A 128 -25.49 34.56 7.78
CA TYR A 128 -25.78 33.38 8.58
C TYR A 128 -26.56 33.78 9.82
N THR A 129 -27.81 33.32 9.92
CA THR A 129 -28.69 33.66 11.03
C THR A 129 -29.27 32.42 11.67
N VAL A 130 -29.60 32.51 12.96
CA VAL A 130 -30.29 31.49 13.74
C VAL A 130 -31.39 32.17 14.56
N ARG A 131 -32.51 31.50 14.77
CA ARG A 131 -33.58 32.04 15.60
C ARG A 131 -33.30 31.74 17.09
N THR A 132 -33.44 32.75 17.94
CA THR A 132 -33.21 32.68 19.39
C THR A 132 -34.18 33.64 20.08
N GLU A 133 -34.94 33.17 21.07
CA GLU A 133 -35.91 33.99 21.84
C GLU A 133 -36.86 34.82 20.95
N GLY A 134 -37.41 34.21 19.90
CA GLY A 134 -38.35 34.87 18.97
C GLY A 134 -37.71 35.92 18.06
N ARG A 135 -36.37 36.00 17.98
CA ARG A 135 -35.67 36.93 17.08
C ARG A 135 -34.59 36.22 16.28
N ASN A 136 -34.27 36.78 15.12
CA ASN A 136 -33.16 36.29 14.31
C ASN A 136 -31.88 36.98 14.79
N ARG A 137 -30.85 36.18 15.11
CA ARG A 137 -29.51 36.63 15.48
C ARG A 137 -28.52 36.12 14.46
N ALA A 138 -27.47 36.90 14.18
CA ALA A 138 -26.34 36.39 13.41
C ALA A 138 -25.61 35.28 14.17
N LEU A 139 -25.25 34.19 13.48
CA LEU A 139 -24.39 33.16 14.06
C LEU A 139 -22.99 33.74 14.30
N TYR A 140 -22.43 33.50 15.49
CA TYR A 140 -21.06 33.92 15.80
C TYR A 140 -20.05 33.04 15.05
N PRO A 141 -18.83 33.54 14.78
CA PRO A 141 -17.79 32.78 14.10
C PRO A 141 -17.51 31.41 14.73
N GLU A 142 -17.52 31.31 16.06
CA GLU A 142 -17.28 30.07 16.79
C GLU A 142 -18.42 29.06 16.60
N GLU A 143 -19.67 29.53 16.58
CA GLU A 143 -20.85 28.70 16.31
C GLU A 143 -20.83 28.18 14.87
N LEU A 144 -20.47 29.04 13.91
CA LEU A 144 -20.31 28.64 12.51
C LEU A 144 -19.21 27.60 12.34
N LEU A 145 -18.05 27.83 12.95
CA LEU A 145 -16.94 26.88 12.91
C LEU A 145 -17.36 25.53 13.46
N LEU A 146 -18.09 25.51 14.57
CA LEU A 146 -18.58 24.27 15.18
C LEU A 146 -19.52 23.52 14.23
N ILE A 147 -20.45 24.20 13.57
CA ILE A 147 -21.36 23.58 12.58
C ILE A 147 -20.57 23.04 11.37
N PHE A 148 -19.57 23.78 10.87
CA PHE A 148 -18.73 23.30 9.79
C PHE A 148 -17.89 22.09 10.19
N MET A 149 -17.33 22.10 11.41
CA MET A 149 -16.56 20.98 11.96
C MET A 149 -17.42 19.74 12.17
N ASP A 150 -18.66 19.89 12.61
CA ASP A 150 -19.60 18.77 12.75
C ASP A 150 -19.88 18.14 11.37
N ARG A 151 -20.21 18.99 10.37
CA ARG A 151 -20.51 18.54 9.01
C ARG A 151 -19.33 17.89 8.29
N GLU A 152 -18.14 18.48 8.42
CA GLU A 152 -16.93 17.97 7.78
C GLU A 152 -16.24 16.87 8.62
N GLY A 153 -16.52 16.80 9.92
CA GLY A 153 -15.99 15.81 10.85
C GLY A 153 -16.38 14.39 10.46
N ASP A 154 -17.65 14.16 10.12
CA ASP A 154 -18.12 12.85 9.66
C ASP A 154 -17.43 12.41 8.36
N LYS A 155 -17.27 13.34 7.41
CA LYS A 155 -16.55 13.08 6.15
C LYS A 155 -15.07 12.82 6.40
N PHE A 156 -14.47 13.59 7.30
CA PHE A 156 -13.07 13.45 7.69
C PHE A 156 -12.84 12.08 8.34
N LEU A 157 -13.65 11.69 9.33
CA LEU A 157 -13.55 10.40 10.00
C LEU A 157 -13.73 9.25 9.02
N THR A 158 -14.66 9.36 8.08
CA THR A 158 -14.88 8.35 7.05
C THR A 158 -13.65 8.21 6.15
N ARG A 159 -13.14 9.33 5.61
CA ARG A 159 -11.93 9.33 4.77
C ARG A 159 -10.70 8.85 5.53
N PHE A 160 -10.57 9.24 6.80
CA PHE A 160 -9.48 8.83 7.67
C PHE A 160 -9.52 7.31 7.90
N LYS A 161 -10.69 6.75 8.27
CA LYS A 161 -10.86 5.30 8.41
C LYS A 161 -10.51 4.55 7.12
N THR A 162 -10.96 5.04 5.96
CA THR A 162 -10.62 4.45 4.67
C THR A 162 -9.12 4.50 4.40
N ALA A 163 -8.47 5.64 4.66
CA ALA A 163 -7.03 5.79 4.45
C ALA A 163 -6.22 4.88 5.37
N VAL A 164 -6.63 4.74 6.64
CA VAL A 164 -6.00 3.82 7.60
C VAL A 164 -6.16 2.37 7.15
N SER A 165 -7.36 1.94 6.76
CA SER A 165 -7.59 0.59 6.25
C SER A 165 -6.75 0.28 5.02
N GLN A 166 -6.64 1.21 4.06
CA GLN A 166 -5.76 1.04 2.90
C GLN A 166 -4.28 0.94 3.28
N LEU A 167 -3.86 1.65 4.34
CA LEU A 167 -2.50 1.59 4.83
C LEU A 167 -2.22 0.25 5.53
N GLU A 168 -3.16 -0.25 6.33
CA GLU A 168 -3.10 -1.58 6.94
C GLU A 168 -2.99 -2.68 5.90
N ASP A 169 -3.81 -2.64 4.84
CA ASP A 169 -3.75 -3.61 3.74
C ASP A 169 -2.38 -3.59 3.04
N LYS A 170 -1.86 -2.40 2.74
CA LYS A 170 -0.52 -2.24 2.12
C LYS A 170 0.59 -2.78 3.01
N VAL A 171 0.54 -2.51 4.31
CA VAL A 171 1.51 -3.05 5.28
C VAL A 171 1.41 -4.57 5.36
N GLY A 172 0.18 -5.12 5.34
CA GLY A 172 -0.06 -6.56 5.26
C GLY A 172 0.60 -7.20 4.03
N HIS A 173 0.42 -6.59 2.86
CA HIS A 173 1.06 -7.05 1.62
C HIS A 173 2.58 -6.96 1.66
N ILE A 174 3.16 -5.88 2.19
CA ILE A 174 4.62 -5.74 2.35
C ILE A 174 5.16 -6.85 3.25
N ASN A 175 4.50 -7.12 4.38
CA ASN A 175 4.94 -8.17 5.31
C ASN A 175 4.89 -9.57 4.67
N GLN A 176 3.84 -9.84 3.88
CA GLN A 176 3.70 -11.10 3.16
C GLN A 176 4.76 -11.25 2.06
N SER A 177 5.03 -10.20 1.28
CA SER A 177 6.10 -10.19 0.28
C SER A 177 7.47 -10.41 0.92
N LEU A 178 7.77 -9.68 2.01
CA LEU A 178 9.03 -9.82 2.72
C LEU A 178 9.22 -11.23 3.28
N SER A 179 8.16 -11.84 3.81
CA SER A 179 8.18 -13.21 4.28
C SER A 179 8.45 -14.21 3.14
N HIS A 180 7.84 -13.98 1.98
CA HIS A 180 8.06 -14.81 0.78
C HIS A 180 9.48 -14.68 0.24
N ASP A 181 9.98 -13.45 0.12
CA ASP A 181 11.34 -13.16 -0.34
C ASP A 181 12.38 -13.78 0.61
N MET A 182 12.20 -13.62 1.92
CA MET A 182 13.07 -14.24 2.93
C MET A 182 13.07 -15.77 2.84
N GLY A 183 11.92 -16.39 2.57
CA GLY A 183 11.82 -17.83 2.31
C GLY A 183 12.60 -18.26 1.07
N THR A 184 12.54 -17.45 0.00
CA THR A 184 13.29 -17.69 -1.23
C THR A 184 14.81 -17.56 -1.02
N VAL A 185 15.24 -16.54 -0.25
CA VAL A 185 16.65 -16.39 0.13
C VAL A 185 17.13 -17.58 0.96
N ALA A 186 16.35 -18.03 1.94
CA ALA A 186 16.69 -19.21 2.74
C ALA A 186 16.86 -20.46 1.86
N GLN A 187 15.99 -20.64 0.87
CA GLN A 187 16.10 -21.74 -0.10
C GLN A 187 17.38 -21.64 -0.93
N HIS A 188 17.70 -20.46 -1.45
CA HIS A 188 18.95 -20.25 -2.20
C HIS A 188 20.21 -20.49 -1.36
N ILE A 189 20.20 -20.10 -0.09
CA ILE A 189 21.30 -20.40 0.84
C ILE A 189 21.46 -21.92 1.01
N HIS A 190 20.35 -22.65 1.15
CA HIS A 190 20.37 -24.10 1.26
C HIS A 190 20.91 -24.78 -0.02
N ASP A 191 20.49 -24.30 -1.18
CA ASP A 191 20.98 -24.81 -2.46
C ASP A 191 22.48 -24.53 -2.66
N LEU A 192 22.95 -23.34 -2.26
CA LEU A 192 24.37 -22.99 -2.27
C LEU A 192 25.18 -23.90 -1.35
N ASP A 193 24.70 -24.18 -0.14
CA ASP A 193 25.38 -25.11 0.79
C ASP A 193 25.49 -26.52 0.17
N SER A 194 24.41 -27.01 -0.43
CA SER A 194 24.40 -28.30 -1.15
C SER A 194 25.39 -28.33 -2.31
N GLN A 195 25.49 -27.25 -3.10
CA GLN A 195 26.47 -27.14 -4.17
C GLN A 195 27.91 -27.07 -3.63
N LEU A 196 28.14 -26.37 -2.53
CA LEU A 196 29.45 -26.31 -1.87
C LEU A 196 29.87 -27.68 -1.36
N GLN A 197 28.99 -28.43 -0.71
CA GLN A 197 29.28 -29.79 -0.27
C GLN A 197 29.64 -30.72 -1.44
N LYS A 198 28.92 -30.63 -2.55
CA LYS A 198 29.21 -31.42 -3.77
C LYS A 198 30.56 -31.06 -4.38
N THR A 199 30.87 -29.78 -4.50
CA THR A 199 32.14 -29.31 -5.07
C THR A 199 33.32 -29.65 -4.17
N LEU A 200 33.22 -29.47 -2.86
CA LEU A 200 34.19 -29.94 -1.87
C LEU A 200 34.40 -31.47 -1.95
N GLY A 201 33.32 -32.24 -2.05
CA GLY A 201 33.41 -33.69 -2.25
C GLY A 201 34.12 -34.08 -3.56
N HIS A 202 33.92 -33.32 -4.63
CA HIS A 202 34.65 -33.52 -5.89
C HIS A 202 36.14 -33.17 -5.77
N VAL A 203 36.47 -32.04 -5.15
CA VAL A 203 37.86 -31.62 -4.91
C VAL A 203 38.59 -32.64 -4.03
N GLY A 204 37.93 -33.17 -2.99
CA GLY A 204 38.46 -34.26 -2.17
C GLY A 204 38.80 -35.50 -2.98
N ARG A 205 37.87 -35.97 -3.83
CA ARG A 205 38.11 -37.13 -4.72
C ARG A 205 39.22 -36.90 -5.75
N LEU A 206 39.31 -35.70 -6.32
CA LEU A 206 40.39 -35.33 -7.23
C LEU A 206 41.74 -35.32 -6.52
N THR A 207 41.79 -34.79 -5.30
CA THR A 207 43.00 -34.75 -4.46
C THR A 207 43.46 -36.16 -4.11
N ASP A 208 42.55 -37.05 -3.72
CA ASP A 208 42.86 -38.45 -3.44
C ASP A 208 43.35 -39.20 -4.68
N SER A 209 42.70 -38.94 -5.83
CA SER A 209 43.09 -39.53 -7.11
C SER A 209 44.48 -39.06 -7.55
N SER A 210 44.77 -37.77 -7.37
CA SER A 210 46.09 -37.18 -7.61
C SER A 210 47.14 -37.81 -6.70
N LYS A 211 46.85 -37.94 -5.40
CA LYS A 211 47.73 -38.60 -4.42
C LYS A 211 48.03 -40.05 -4.79
N LYS A 212 47.03 -40.83 -5.23
CA LYS A 212 47.22 -42.20 -5.73
C LYS A 212 48.08 -42.23 -6.99
N ARG A 213 47.82 -41.34 -7.96
CA ARG A 213 48.61 -41.24 -9.19
C ARG A 213 50.07 -40.90 -8.89
N SER A 214 50.33 -39.92 -8.03
CA SER A 214 51.69 -39.56 -7.62
C SER A 214 52.42 -40.72 -6.96
N ARG A 215 51.77 -41.50 -6.10
CA ARG A 215 52.37 -42.70 -5.50
C ARG A 215 52.71 -43.76 -6.55
N ASN A 216 51.80 -44.03 -7.49
CA ASN A 216 52.05 -44.98 -8.57
C ASN A 216 53.22 -44.54 -9.43
N LEU A 217 53.28 -43.25 -9.81
CA LEU A 217 54.42 -42.71 -10.57
C LEU A 217 55.73 -42.82 -9.81
N LEU A 218 55.76 -42.51 -8.52
CA LEU A 218 56.95 -42.70 -7.68
C LEU A 218 57.38 -44.16 -7.63
N GLN A 219 56.44 -45.10 -7.56
CA GLN A 219 56.74 -46.52 -7.59
C GLN A 219 57.32 -46.94 -8.95
N THR A 220 56.71 -46.53 -10.06
CA THR A 220 57.22 -46.82 -11.42
C THR A 220 58.60 -46.22 -11.65
N LEU A 221 58.86 -45.00 -11.16
CA LEU A 221 60.19 -44.38 -11.22
C LEU A 221 61.21 -45.20 -10.42
N LYS A 222 60.83 -45.69 -9.25
CA LYS A 222 61.68 -46.57 -8.44
C LYS A 222 61.99 -47.88 -9.15
N ASP A 223 60.97 -48.55 -9.70
CA ASP A 223 61.14 -49.82 -10.43
C ASP A 223 62.00 -49.63 -11.68
N SER A 224 61.83 -48.49 -12.38
CA SER A 224 62.67 -48.12 -13.53
C SER A 224 64.11 -47.85 -13.10
N HIS A 225 64.34 -47.20 -11.96
CA HIS A 225 65.67 -46.96 -11.42
C HIS A 225 66.38 -48.29 -11.11
N ASP A 226 65.71 -49.19 -10.40
CA ASP A 226 66.24 -50.52 -10.07
C ASP A 226 66.55 -51.35 -11.34
N SER A 227 65.73 -51.20 -12.38
CA SER A 227 65.95 -51.88 -13.66
C SER A 227 67.17 -51.34 -14.41
N ILE A 228 67.38 -50.02 -14.38
CA ILE A 228 68.58 -49.37 -14.94
C ILE A 228 69.83 -49.83 -14.19
N GLU A 229 69.77 -49.89 -12.86
CA GLU A 229 70.88 -50.36 -12.02
C GLU A 229 71.26 -51.81 -12.37
N LYS A 230 70.27 -52.70 -12.56
CA LYS A 230 70.50 -54.08 -13.00
C LYS A 230 71.12 -54.15 -14.40
N LEU A 231 70.67 -53.32 -15.33
CA LEU A 231 71.25 -53.23 -16.69
C LEU A 231 72.71 -52.76 -16.63
N GLU A 232 73.01 -51.76 -15.80
CA GLU A 232 74.37 -51.29 -15.58
C GLU A 232 75.27 -52.41 -15.06
N GLN A 233 74.80 -53.17 -14.05
CA GLN A 233 75.52 -54.33 -13.53
C GLN A 233 75.76 -55.41 -14.61
N HIS A 234 74.76 -55.69 -15.45
CA HIS A 234 74.89 -56.64 -16.56
C HIS A 234 75.90 -56.18 -17.61
N LEU A 235 75.86 -54.91 -18.01
CA LEU A 235 76.81 -54.34 -18.97
C LEU A 235 78.24 -54.35 -18.44
N LEU A 236 78.43 -54.07 -17.15
CA LEU A 236 79.73 -54.18 -16.48
C LEU A 236 80.23 -55.64 -16.48
N ALA A 237 79.37 -56.60 -16.17
CA ALA A 237 79.71 -58.02 -16.20
C ALA A 237 80.04 -58.52 -17.62
N GLU A 238 79.27 -58.11 -18.63
CA GLU A 238 79.51 -58.46 -20.03
C GLU A 238 80.84 -57.85 -20.54
N ARG A 239 81.11 -56.59 -20.17
CA ARG A 239 82.39 -55.94 -20.48
C ARG A 239 83.58 -56.69 -19.87
N GLN A 240 83.44 -57.18 -18.64
CA GLN A 240 84.45 -57.98 -17.96
C GLN A 240 84.71 -59.30 -18.72
N LEU A 241 83.64 -60.01 -19.11
CA LEU A 241 83.73 -61.27 -19.87
C LEU A 241 84.39 -61.10 -21.25
N VAL A 242 84.09 -60.00 -21.95
CA VAL A 242 84.72 -59.68 -23.24
C VAL A 242 86.22 -59.39 -23.06
N ALA A 243 86.60 -58.67 -22.01
CA ALA A 243 88.01 -58.41 -21.70
C ALA A 243 88.78 -59.71 -21.39
N ASP A 244 88.20 -60.61 -20.59
CA ASP A 244 88.79 -61.90 -20.25
C ASP A 244 88.96 -62.81 -21.49
N ASN A 245 87.96 -62.83 -22.37
CA ASN A 245 88.02 -63.61 -23.60
C ASN A 245 89.08 -63.07 -24.59
N TYR A 246 89.23 -61.75 -24.69
CA TYR A 246 90.27 -61.13 -25.51
C TYR A 246 91.68 -61.45 -25.00
N GLN A 247 91.89 -61.41 -23.68
CA GLN A 247 93.17 -61.79 -23.07
C GLN A 247 93.51 -63.27 -23.31
N ARG A 248 92.51 -64.17 -23.19
CA ARG A 248 92.70 -65.60 -23.50
C ARG A 248 93.07 -65.85 -24.96
N ASP A 249 92.46 -65.15 -25.90
CA ASP A 249 92.77 -65.33 -27.33
C ASP A 249 94.17 -64.80 -27.69
N GLN A 250 94.57 -63.67 -27.10
CA GLN A 250 95.94 -63.14 -27.18
C GLN A 250 96.98 -64.16 -26.66
N GLN A 251 96.76 -64.76 -25.50
CA GLN A 251 97.65 -65.80 -24.95
C GLN A 251 97.77 -67.02 -25.86
N LYS A 252 96.65 -67.48 -26.45
CA LYS A 252 96.67 -68.61 -27.41
C LYS A 252 97.49 -68.29 -28.66
N ARG A 253 97.39 -67.06 -29.18
CA ARG A 253 98.18 -66.62 -30.35
C ARG A 253 99.67 -66.53 -30.03
N LEU A 254 100.02 -66.02 -28.86
CA LEU A 254 101.42 -65.96 -28.39
C LEU A 254 102.02 -67.36 -28.25
N ALA A 255 101.31 -68.29 -27.60
CA ALA A 255 101.77 -69.67 -27.48
C ALA A 255 101.93 -70.37 -28.85
N SER A 256 101.05 -70.08 -29.81
CA SER A 256 101.19 -70.60 -31.17
C SER A 256 102.41 -70.03 -31.89
N LEU A 257 102.71 -68.74 -31.70
CA LEU A 257 103.90 -68.08 -32.23
C LEU A 257 105.17 -68.66 -31.62
N GLU A 258 105.22 -68.87 -30.31
CA GLU A 258 106.33 -69.53 -29.61
C GLU A 258 106.59 -70.93 -30.19
N SER A 259 105.55 -71.78 -30.33
CA SER A 259 105.73 -73.12 -30.92
C SER A 259 106.26 -73.10 -32.36
N LYS A 260 105.87 -72.10 -33.15
CA LYS A 260 106.36 -71.93 -34.53
C LYS A 260 107.81 -71.46 -34.54
N LEU A 261 108.20 -70.66 -33.55
CA LEU A 261 109.57 -70.19 -33.39
C LEU A 261 110.49 -71.34 -32.97
N ASP A 262 110.04 -72.19 -32.05
CA ASP A 262 110.75 -73.41 -31.63
C ASP A 262 110.97 -74.36 -32.82
N VAL A 263 109.96 -74.58 -33.67
CA VAL A 263 110.09 -75.41 -34.89
C VAL A 263 111.07 -74.82 -35.91
N LEU A 264 111.20 -73.49 -35.97
CA LEU A 264 112.18 -72.84 -36.84
C LEU A 264 113.60 -72.92 -36.28
N LEU A 265 113.76 -72.79 -34.96
CA LEU A 265 115.04 -72.96 -34.28
C LEU A 265 115.56 -74.40 -34.42
N ASP A 266 114.69 -75.39 -34.29
CA ASP A 266 115.04 -76.83 -34.42
C ASP A 266 115.48 -77.20 -35.86
N ARG A 267 115.11 -76.40 -36.87
CA ARG A 267 115.56 -76.58 -38.27
C ARG A 267 116.87 -75.87 -38.61
N LEU A 268 117.41 -75.04 -37.72
CA LEU A 268 118.60 -74.21 -37.98
C LEU A 268 119.88 -74.73 -37.32
N GLU A 269 119.84 -75.83 -36.55
CA GLU A 269 121.04 -76.48 -36.01
C GLU A 269 121.53 -77.62 -36.92
N VAL A 270 122.47 -77.27 -37.80
CA VAL A 270 123.39 -78.19 -38.49
C VAL A 270 124.65 -78.38 -37.64
N PRO A 271 125.21 -79.59 -37.48
CA PRO A 271 126.62 -79.73 -37.12
C PRO A 271 127.48 -80.15 -38.33
N LEU A 272 128.54 -79.36 -38.55
CA LEU A 272 129.73 -79.68 -39.32
C LEU A 272 130.37 -81.00 -38.84
N ARG A 273 130.82 -81.86 -39.77
CA ARG A 273 132.09 -82.60 -39.69
C ARG A 273 132.43 -83.31 -41.01
N ASP A 274 133.70 -83.11 -41.39
CA ASP A 274 134.61 -83.79 -42.32
C ASP A 274 134.18 -84.09 -43.77
#